data_AF-A0A075MNJ6-F1
#
_entry.id   AF-A0A075MNJ6-F1
#
_cell.length_a   1.000
_cell.length_b   1.000
_cell.length_c   1.000
_cell.angle_alpha   90.00
_cell.angle_beta   90.00
_cell.angle_gamma   90.00
#
_symmetry.space_group_name_H-M   'P 1'
#
loop_
_entity.id
_entity.type
_entity.pdbx_description
1 polymer ?
#
loop_
_entity_poly.entity_id
_entity_poly.type
_entity_poly.pdbx_seq_one_letter_code
_entity_poly.pdbx_strand_id
1 'polypeptide(L)'
;MAAPAPATNVLTDSGFLSGVQDWINTNIGRIKLMWPLKGGWELWTQAEIAAYFISKNPLFDILREQPVYVNKGQAADFLINNSTVPATSGKIIVELKCQSKENATTFVAGVLSDLQKLSTIDPTFKGTQLLCLGIFFDQSAGNKLGSQGFGIAIIGSEVGLAWKYA
;
A
#
# COMPACT_ATOMS: atom_id res chain seq x y z
N MET A 1 -3.42 35.89 16.01
CA MET A 1 -3.19 34.45 15.77
C MET A 1 -3.79 34.13 14.41
N ALA A 2 -3.01 33.60 13.47
CA ALA A 2 -3.55 33.15 12.18
C ALA A 2 -4.33 31.84 12.40
N ALA A 3 -5.46 31.68 11.71
CA ALA A 3 -6.20 30.43 11.71
C ALA A 3 -5.30 29.30 11.16
N PRO A 4 -5.38 28.07 11.70
CA PRO A 4 -4.68 26.95 11.10
C PRO A 4 -5.11 26.80 9.64
N ALA A 5 -4.15 26.54 8.76
CA ALA A 5 -4.45 26.25 7.36
C ALA A 5 -5.46 25.10 7.30
N PRO A 6 -6.44 25.14 6.38
CA PRO A 6 -7.39 24.04 6.24
C PRO A 6 -6.62 22.75 5.99
N ALA A 7 -6.98 21.68 6.70
CA ALA A 7 -6.41 20.37 6.46
C ALA A 7 -6.59 20.02 4.98
N THR A 8 -5.50 19.76 4.28
CA THR A 8 -5.58 19.34 2.87
C THR A 8 -6.12 17.92 2.84
N ASN A 9 -7.24 17.71 2.16
CA ASN A 9 -7.84 16.38 2.01
C ASN A 9 -7.10 15.49 1.00
N VAL A 10 -6.03 16.02 0.40
CA VAL A 10 -5.17 15.31 -0.55
C VAL A 10 -4.05 14.61 0.21
N LEU A 11 -3.99 13.29 0.08
CA LEU A 11 -2.90 12.48 0.62
C LEU A 11 -1.81 12.32 -0.44
N THR A 12 -0.59 12.77 -0.17
CA THR A 12 0.56 12.53 -1.07
C THR A 12 1.01 11.08 -0.99
N ASP A 13 1.75 10.61 -1.99
CA ASP A 13 2.36 9.29 -2.01
C ASP A 13 3.36 9.07 -0.87
N SER A 14 4.18 10.09 -0.59
CA SER A 14 5.09 10.08 0.57
C SER A 14 4.33 10.09 1.90
N GLY A 15 3.20 10.80 1.97
CA GLY A 15 2.31 10.83 3.14
C GLY A 15 1.62 9.48 3.35
N PHE A 16 1.17 8.82 2.29
CA PHE A 16 0.63 7.47 2.36
C PHE A 16 1.70 6.46 2.80
N LEU A 17 2.89 6.48 2.19
CA LEU A 17 3.97 5.58 2.59
C LEU A 17 4.35 5.76 4.06
N SER A 18 4.53 7.00 4.51
CA SER A 18 4.86 7.31 5.91
C SER A 18 3.73 6.88 6.86
N GLY A 19 2.46 7.10 6.48
CA GLY A 19 1.34 6.66 7.29
C GLY A 19 1.21 5.13 7.38
N VAL A 20 1.57 4.39 6.33
CA VAL A 20 1.68 2.91 6.41
C VAL A 20 2.80 2.49 7.36
N GLN A 21 3.96 3.16 7.32
CA GLN A 21 5.05 2.89 8.27
C GLN A 21 4.61 3.15 9.72
N ASP A 22 3.91 4.26 9.98
CA ASP A 22 3.37 4.59 11.29
C ASP A 22 2.31 3.57 11.76
N TRP A 23 1.45 3.12 10.85
CA TRP A 23 0.46 2.08 11.13
C TRP A 23 1.15 0.76 11.52
N ILE A 24 2.16 0.32 10.77
CA ILE A 24 2.95 -0.88 11.10
C ILE A 24 3.58 -0.72 12.48
N ASN A 25 4.22 0.41 12.74
CA ASN A 25 4.89 0.66 14.02
C ASN A 25 3.90 0.63 15.20
N THR A 26 2.72 1.21 15.03
CA THR A 26 1.66 1.23 16.06
C THR A 26 1.05 -0.16 16.30
N ASN A 27 1.00 -1.00 15.26
CA ASN A 27 0.30 -2.28 15.29
C ASN A 27 1.22 -3.50 15.31
N ILE A 28 2.53 -3.32 15.49
CA ILE A 28 3.53 -4.38 15.33
C ILE A 28 3.19 -5.64 16.14
N GLY A 29 2.72 -5.48 17.38
CA GLY A 29 2.32 -6.61 18.23
C GLY A 29 1.14 -7.40 17.65
N ARG A 30 0.13 -6.72 17.09
CA ARG A 30 -1.04 -7.36 16.45
C ARG A 30 -0.66 -8.00 15.13
N ILE A 31 0.15 -7.33 14.33
CA ILE A 31 0.66 -7.83 13.05
C ILE A 31 1.36 -9.19 13.23
N LYS A 32 2.23 -9.31 14.25
CA LYS A 32 2.94 -10.56 14.60
C LYS A 32 2.01 -11.74 14.86
N LEU A 33 0.83 -11.49 15.42
CA LEU A 33 -0.16 -12.52 15.73
C LEU A 33 -1.00 -12.90 14.51
N MET A 34 -1.14 -11.98 13.55
CA MET A 34 -2.05 -12.14 12.42
C MET A 34 -1.37 -12.73 11.17
N TRP A 35 -0.15 -12.32 10.84
CA TRP A 35 0.56 -12.82 9.64
C TRP A 35 0.77 -14.35 9.56
N PRO A 36 0.88 -15.10 10.68
CA PRO A 36 1.00 -16.56 10.61
C PRO A 36 -0.34 -17.26 10.40
N LEU A 37 -1.47 -16.56 10.57
CA LEU A 37 -2.80 -17.13 10.41
C LEU A 37 -3.10 -17.36 8.93
N LYS A 38 -3.81 -18.45 8.66
CA LYS A 38 -4.19 -18.84 7.31
C LYS A 38 -5.29 -17.93 6.77
N GLY A 39 -5.03 -17.31 5.62
CA GLY A 39 -6.00 -16.54 4.85
C GLY A 39 -6.36 -15.18 5.46
N GLY A 40 -6.86 -14.27 4.62
CA GLY A 40 -7.43 -12.99 5.04
C GLY A 40 -6.43 -11.93 5.54
N TRP A 41 -5.15 -12.28 5.76
CA TRP A 41 -4.11 -11.35 6.24
C TRP A 41 -3.97 -10.10 5.37
N GLU A 42 -3.91 -10.26 4.04
CA GLU A 42 -3.80 -9.15 3.08
C GLU A 42 -5.06 -8.27 3.12
N LEU A 43 -6.25 -8.87 3.03
CA LEU A 43 -7.53 -8.14 3.11
C LEU A 43 -7.75 -7.43 4.45
N TRP A 44 -7.33 -8.03 5.57
CA TRP A 44 -7.36 -7.42 6.89
C TRP A 44 -6.42 -6.23 6.97
N THR A 45 -5.19 -6.39 6.47
CA THR A 45 -4.18 -5.33 6.42
C THR A 45 -4.68 -4.14 5.63
N GLN A 46 -5.27 -4.39 4.45
CA GLN A 46 -5.85 -3.33 3.65
C GLN A 46 -6.94 -2.53 4.42
N ALA A 47 -7.83 -3.23 5.14
CA ALA A 47 -8.89 -2.60 5.91
C ALA A 47 -8.35 -1.75 7.07
N GLU A 48 -7.33 -2.25 7.78
CA GLU A 48 -6.72 -1.54 8.91
C GLU A 48 -5.91 -0.32 8.47
N ILE A 49 -5.21 -0.39 7.33
CA ILE A 49 -4.52 0.77 6.75
C ILE A 49 -5.55 1.85 6.38
N ALA A 50 -6.64 1.50 5.69
CA ALA A 50 -7.69 2.47 5.36
C ALA A 50 -8.30 3.10 6.61
N ALA A 51 -8.63 2.28 7.62
CA ALA A 51 -9.17 2.75 8.89
C ALA A 51 -8.19 3.67 9.64
N TYR A 52 -6.88 3.36 9.60
CA TYR A 52 -5.84 4.19 10.19
C TYR A 52 -5.86 5.60 9.60
N PHE A 53 -5.84 5.73 8.27
CA PHE A 53 -5.87 7.05 7.63
C PHE A 53 -7.17 7.81 7.90
N ILE A 54 -8.33 7.14 7.82
CA ILE A 54 -9.63 7.76 8.13
C ILE A 54 -9.66 8.25 9.58
N SER A 55 -9.04 7.52 10.52
CA SER A 55 -8.94 7.95 11.92
C SER A 55 -8.07 9.21 12.11
N LYS A 56 -7.11 9.46 11.21
CA LYS A 56 -6.27 10.66 11.23
C LYS A 56 -6.94 11.85 10.57
N ASN A 57 -7.63 11.63 9.46
CA ASN A 57 -8.45 12.62 8.80
C ASN A 57 -9.62 11.92 8.09
N PRO A 58 -10.87 12.11 8.55
CA PRO A 58 -12.04 11.45 7.95
C PRO A 58 -12.36 11.97 6.54
N LEU A 59 -11.68 13.04 6.09
CA LEU A 59 -11.82 13.59 4.75
C LEU A 59 -10.85 12.96 3.75
N PHE A 60 -9.94 12.07 4.17
CA PHE A 60 -9.12 11.33 3.23
C PHE A 60 -9.97 10.38 2.39
N ASP A 61 -9.83 10.50 1.08
CA ASP A 61 -10.47 9.65 0.09
C ASP A 61 -9.58 8.44 -0.21
N ILE A 62 -9.87 7.32 0.46
CA ILE A 62 -9.14 6.06 0.34
C ILE A 62 -10.17 4.96 0.07
N LEU A 63 -10.19 4.49 -1.17
CA LEU A 63 -11.08 3.43 -1.62
C LEU A 63 -10.28 2.14 -1.74
N ARG A 64 -10.86 1.02 -1.29
CA ARG A 64 -10.25 -0.31 -1.46
C ARG A 64 -10.85 -1.04 -2.65
N GLU A 65 -10.10 -1.96 -3.24
CA GLU A 65 -10.62 -2.92 -4.23
C GLU A 65 -11.33 -2.23 -5.41
N GLN A 66 -10.68 -1.22 -5.99
CA GLN A 66 -11.26 -0.43 -7.09
C GLN A 66 -10.85 -0.97 -8.48
N PRO A 67 -11.79 -1.08 -9.45
CA PRO A 67 -11.53 -1.63 -10.78
C PRO A 67 -10.82 -0.63 -11.69
N VAL A 68 -9.53 -0.39 -11.44
CA VAL A 68 -8.70 0.60 -12.14
C VAL A 68 -7.96 0.05 -13.36
N TYR A 69 -8.02 -1.27 -13.59
CA TYR A 69 -7.33 -1.95 -14.67
C TYR A 69 -8.16 -2.03 -15.95
N VAL A 70 -7.48 -2.28 -17.08
CA VAL A 70 -8.15 -2.58 -18.36
C VAL A 70 -9.06 -3.81 -18.20
N ASN A 71 -8.56 -4.85 -17.54
CA ASN A 71 -9.38 -6.00 -17.16
C ASN A 71 -10.23 -5.66 -15.93
N LYS A 72 -11.55 -5.54 -16.12
CA LYS A 72 -12.51 -5.18 -15.05
C LYS A 72 -12.75 -6.27 -14.00
N GLY A 73 -12.21 -7.47 -14.20
CA GLY A 73 -12.14 -8.50 -13.17
C GLY A 73 -11.00 -8.30 -12.17
N GLN A 74 -10.12 -7.32 -12.38
CA GLN A 74 -9.02 -6.97 -11.50
C GLN A 74 -9.29 -5.64 -10.79
N ALA A 75 -8.84 -5.56 -9.55
CA ALA A 75 -8.95 -4.37 -8.72
C ALA A 75 -7.59 -4.05 -8.09
N ALA A 76 -7.35 -2.77 -7.84
CA ALA A 76 -6.21 -2.33 -7.04
C ALA A 76 -6.58 -2.36 -5.56
N ASP A 77 -5.60 -2.68 -4.72
CA ASP A 77 -5.80 -2.72 -3.27
C ASP A 77 -6.25 -1.37 -2.72
N PHE A 78 -5.68 -0.28 -3.24
CA PHE A 78 -6.13 1.08 -2.94
C PHE A 78 -6.17 2.00 -4.16
N LEU A 79 -7.16 2.88 -4.16
CA LEU A 79 -7.23 4.08 -4.98
C LEU A 79 -7.43 5.29 -4.07
N ILE A 80 -6.51 6.24 -4.15
CA ILE A 80 -6.43 7.39 -3.24
C ILE A 80 -6.68 8.69 -4.01
N ASN A 81 -7.38 9.62 -3.37
CA ASN A 81 -7.77 10.94 -3.89
C ASN A 81 -8.67 10.89 -5.15
N ASN A 82 -9.40 9.79 -5.38
CA ASN A 82 -10.20 9.59 -6.59
C ASN A 82 -11.20 10.72 -6.90
N SER A 83 -11.91 11.19 -5.88
CA SER A 83 -12.91 12.27 -5.94
C SER A 83 -12.34 13.61 -5.48
N THR A 84 -11.15 13.61 -4.89
CA THR A 84 -10.52 14.83 -4.33
C THR A 84 -9.70 15.59 -5.38
N VAL A 85 -9.14 14.88 -6.36
CA VAL A 85 -8.32 15.50 -7.41
C VAL A 85 -8.65 14.95 -8.80
N PRO A 86 -8.41 15.72 -9.88
CA PRO A 86 -8.52 15.21 -11.25
C PRO A 86 -7.63 14.00 -11.49
N ALA A 87 -8.02 13.11 -12.41
CA ALA A 87 -7.27 11.89 -12.74
C ALA A 87 -5.80 12.13 -13.12
N THR A 88 -5.48 13.33 -13.59
CA THR A 88 -4.15 13.72 -14.10
C THR A 88 -3.25 14.40 -13.07
N SER A 89 -3.68 14.58 -11.81
CA SER A 89 -2.84 15.22 -10.78
C SER A 89 -3.14 14.69 -9.39
N GLY A 90 -2.24 13.87 -8.83
CA GLY A 90 -2.22 13.52 -7.40
C GLY A 90 -3.09 12.35 -6.97
N LYS A 91 -3.72 11.62 -7.90
CA LYS A 91 -4.26 10.28 -7.57
C LYS A 91 -3.11 9.31 -7.33
N ILE A 92 -3.37 8.29 -6.52
CA ILE A 92 -2.42 7.21 -6.26
C ILE A 92 -3.16 5.88 -6.39
N ILE A 93 -2.63 4.97 -7.19
CA ILE A 93 -3.05 3.57 -7.25
C ILE A 93 -1.98 2.75 -6.54
N VAL A 94 -2.42 1.93 -5.59
CA VAL A 94 -1.52 1.12 -4.77
C VAL A 94 -1.86 -0.35 -4.90
N GLU A 95 -0.81 -1.13 -5.08
CA GLU A 95 -0.80 -2.58 -4.93
C GLU A 95 -0.05 -2.96 -3.65
N LEU A 96 -0.56 -3.95 -2.92
CA LEU A 96 -0.07 -4.40 -1.63
C LEU A 96 0.02 -5.92 -1.62
N LYS A 97 1.24 -6.42 -1.49
CA LYS A 97 1.48 -7.81 -1.11
C LYS A 97 1.79 -7.93 0.36
N CYS A 98 1.15 -8.89 1.02
CA CYS A 98 1.47 -9.24 2.39
C CYS A 98 2.08 -10.65 2.46
N GLN A 99 3.26 -10.74 3.06
CA GLN A 99 3.86 -12.02 3.40
C GLN A 99 3.07 -12.67 4.53
N SER A 100 2.81 -13.96 4.38
CA SER A 100 2.21 -14.86 5.35
C SER A 100 3.10 -16.10 5.47
N LYS A 101 2.83 -16.95 6.46
CA LYS A 101 3.53 -18.23 6.57
C LYS A 101 3.32 -19.14 5.34
N GLU A 102 2.16 -19.05 4.69
CA GLU A 102 1.78 -19.95 3.59
C GLU A 102 2.37 -19.53 2.23
N ASN A 103 2.58 -18.23 2.01
CA ASN A 103 3.11 -17.71 0.75
C ASN A 103 4.58 -17.28 0.86
N ALA A 104 5.30 -17.63 1.94
CA ALA A 104 6.65 -17.12 2.18
C ALA A 104 7.61 -17.35 0.98
N THR A 105 7.51 -18.51 0.32
CA THR A 105 8.34 -18.86 -0.84
C THR A 105 7.92 -18.16 -2.14
N THR A 106 6.65 -17.80 -2.28
CA THR A 106 6.08 -17.15 -3.48
C THR A 106 5.87 -15.65 -3.32
N PHE A 107 6.06 -15.11 -2.11
CA PHE A 107 5.80 -13.72 -1.76
C PHE A 107 6.53 -12.72 -2.68
N VAL A 108 7.84 -12.89 -2.88
CA VAL A 108 8.63 -11.99 -3.74
C VAL A 108 8.11 -12.02 -5.18
N ALA A 109 7.78 -13.21 -5.71
CA ALA A 109 7.20 -13.31 -7.05
C ALA A 109 5.83 -12.64 -7.13
N GLY A 110 5.02 -12.74 -6.07
CA GLY A 110 3.75 -12.03 -5.94
C GLY A 110 3.92 -10.51 -5.99
N VAL A 111 4.83 -9.95 -5.20
CA VAL A 111 5.13 -8.49 -5.22
C VAL A 111 5.54 -8.03 -6.62
N LEU A 112 6.40 -8.79 -7.31
CA LEU A 112 6.84 -8.43 -8.66
C LEU A 112 5.71 -8.55 -9.69
N SER A 113 4.83 -9.54 -9.54
CA SER A 113 3.63 -9.68 -10.37
C SER A 113 2.69 -8.49 -10.17
N ASP A 114 2.49 -8.04 -8.94
CA ASP A 114 1.64 -6.88 -8.64
C ASP A 114 2.27 -5.56 -9.14
N LEU A 115 3.60 -5.42 -9.07
CA LEU A 115 4.31 -4.31 -9.73
C LEU A 115 4.10 -4.31 -11.25
N GLN A 116 4.19 -5.48 -11.90
CA GLN A 116 3.93 -5.60 -13.33
C GLN A 116 2.46 -5.30 -13.67
N LYS A 117 1.52 -5.72 -12.81
CA LYS A 117 0.09 -5.47 -12.99
C LYS A 117 -0.23 -3.97 -13.08
N LEU A 118 0.49 -3.12 -12.34
CA LEU A 118 0.36 -1.65 -12.43
C LEU A 118 0.60 -1.09 -13.84
N SER A 119 1.32 -1.78 -14.72
CA SER A 119 1.48 -1.37 -16.12
C SER A 119 0.22 -1.55 -16.99
N THR A 120 -0.81 -2.21 -16.46
CA THR A 120 -2.05 -2.56 -17.19
C THR A 120 -3.25 -1.72 -16.77
N ILE A 121 -3.01 -0.58 -16.09
CA ILE A 121 -4.07 0.36 -15.69
C ILE A 121 -4.88 0.84 -16.90
N ASP A 122 -6.16 1.10 -16.66
CA ASP A 122 -7.04 1.70 -17.66
C ASP A 122 -6.53 3.11 -18.04
N PRO A 123 -6.48 3.45 -19.34
CA PRO A 123 -6.01 4.76 -19.80
C PRO A 123 -6.70 5.98 -19.16
N THR A 124 -7.90 5.81 -18.62
CA THR A 124 -8.61 6.86 -17.85
C THR A 124 -7.88 7.27 -16.56
N PHE A 125 -6.97 6.44 -16.03
CA PHE A 125 -6.12 6.73 -14.88
C PHE A 125 -4.71 7.20 -15.27
N LYS A 126 -4.45 7.51 -16.55
CA LYS A 126 -3.14 7.99 -17.01
C LYS A 126 -2.68 9.23 -16.24
N GLY A 127 -1.44 9.21 -15.76
CA GLY A 127 -0.85 10.28 -14.94
C GLY A 127 -1.01 10.10 -13.43
N THR A 128 -1.69 9.04 -13.00
CA THR A 128 -1.77 8.62 -11.60
C THR A 128 -0.40 8.10 -11.12
N GLN A 129 -0.05 8.38 -9.86
CA GLN A 129 1.12 7.76 -9.24
C GLN A 129 0.83 6.28 -8.97
N LEU A 130 1.76 5.41 -9.38
CA LEU A 130 1.64 3.97 -9.19
C LEU A 130 2.64 3.51 -8.13
N LEU A 131 2.16 2.84 -7.10
CA LEU A 131 2.95 2.41 -5.95
C LEU A 131 2.70 0.94 -5.67
N CYS A 132 3.76 0.14 -5.61
CA CYS A 132 3.71 -1.24 -5.17
C CYS A 132 4.36 -1.34 -3.79
N LEU A 133 3.66 -1.99 -2.84
CA LEU A 133 4.09 -2.23 -1.48
C LEU A 133 4.21 -3.73 -1.20
N GLY A 134 5.20 -4.10 -0.38
CA GLY A 134 5.35 -5.44 0.16
C GLY A 134 5.59 -5.39 1.66
N ILE A 135 4.71 -5.97 2.47
CA ILE A 135 4.93 -6.15 3.91
C ILE A 135 5.51 -7.55 4.12
N PHE A 136 6.69 -7.64 4.73
CA PHE A 136 7.44 -8.88 4.88
C PHE A 136 7.97 -9.07 6.30
N PHE A 137 8.33 -10.32 6.63
CA PHE A 137 8.83 -10.75 7.93
C PHE A 137 10.17 -11.47 7.82
N ASP A 138 10.51 -11.98 6.62
CA ASP A 138 11.77 -12.65 6.39
C ASP A 138 12.81 -11.72 5.73
N GLN A 139 14.04 -11.75 6.23
CA GLN A 139 15.13 -10.90 5.73
C GLN A 139 15.53 -11.25 4.29
N SER A 140 15.33 -12.50 3.85
CA SER A 140 15.67 -12.93 2.49
C SER A 140 14.78 -12.24 1.45
N ALA A 141 13.50 -12.08 1.74
CA ALA A 141 12.53 -11.36 0.94
C ALA A 141 12.90 -9.88 0.85
N GLY A 142 13.24 -9.25 1.97
CA GLY A 142 13.77 -7.88 2.00
C GLY A 142 14.99 -7.70 1.11
N ASN A 143 15.99 -8.59 1.22
CA ASN A 143 17.20 -8.55 0.41
C ASN A 143 16.91 -8.75 -1.08
N LYS A 144 16.01 -9.69 -1.44
CA LYS A 144 15.61 -9.93 -2.82
C LYS A 144 14.85 -8.74 -3.41
N LEU A 145 13.91 -8.15 -2.68
CA LEU A 145 13.18 -6.97 -3.15
C LEU A 145 14.12 -5.76 -3.28
N GLY A 146 15.04 -5.58 -2.32
CA GLY A 146 16.07 -4.54 -2.39
C GLY A 146 16.96 -4.69 -3.64
N SER A 147 17.36 -5.92 -4.00
CA SER A 147 18.14 -6.15 -5.23
C SER A 147 17.34 -5.92 -6.52
N GLN A 148 16.01 -5.92 -6.45
CA GLN A 148 15.11 -5.49 -7.52
C GLN A 148 14.84 -3.97 -7.52
N GLY A 149 15.53 -3.21 -6.66
CA GLY A 149 15.43 -1.75 -6.59
C GLY A 149 14.22 -1.23 -5.80
N PHE A 150 13.63 -2.04 -4.92
CA PHE A 150 12.66 -1.53 -3.94
C PHE A 150 13.38 -0.75 -2.85
N GLY A 151 12.77 0.34 -2.39
CA GLY A 151 13.12 0.92 -1.10
C GLY A 151 12.70 -0.04 0.02
N ILE A 152 13.50 -0.11 1.08
CA ILE A 152 13.30 -1.04 2.21
C ILE A 152 13.37 -0.29 3.52
N ALA A 153 12.44 -0.57 4.44
CA ALA A 153 12.45 -0.14 5.82
C ALA A 153 12.17 -1.34 6.74
N ILE A 154 12.94 -1.48 7.81
CA ILE A 154 12.68 -2.46 8.87
C ILE A 154 12.11 -1.70 10.07
N ILE A 155 10.89 -2.06 10.47
CA ILE A 155 10.10 -1.36 11.48
C ILE A 155 10.02 -2.24 12.73
N GLY A 156 10.39 -1.66 13.87
CA GLY A 156 10.45 -2.37 15.15
C GLY A 156 11.30 -3.65 15.12
N SER A 157 12.35 -3.67 14.31
CA SER A 157 13.30 -4.79 14.09
C SER A 157 12.73 -6.09 13.53
N GLU A 158 11.45 -6.14 13.16
CA GLU A 158 10.80 -7.41 12.78
C GLU A 158 9.93 -7.33 11.53
N VAL A 159 9.25 -6.20 11.30
CA VAL A 159 8.35 -6.06 10.14
C VAL A 159 9.04 -5.22 9.08
N GLY A 160 9.26 -5.82 7.92
CA GLY A 160 9.77 -5.15 6.75
C GLY A 160 8.66 -4.51 5.92
N LEU A 161 8.93 -3.32 5.40
CA LEU A 161 8.15 -2.67 4.36
C LEU A 161 9.05 -2.43 3.15
N ALA A 162 8.67 -2.98 2.00
CA ALA A 162 9.25 -2.72 0.71
C ALA A 162 8.32 -1.81 -0.11
N TRP A 163 8.86 -0.88 -0.88
CA TRP A 163 8.08 -0.07 -1.80
C TRP A 163 8.82 0.22 -3.11
N LYS A 164 8.08 0.34 -4.20
CA LYS A 164 8.60 0.79 -5.49
C LYS A 164 7.53 1.49 -6.29
N TYR A 165 7.91 2.55 -6.99
CA TYR A 165 7.06 3.23 -7.95
C TYR A 165 7.20 2.58 -9.33
N ALA A 166 6.08 2.41 -10.03
CA ALA A 166 6.03 1.82 -11.38
C ALA A 166 6.14 2.88 -12.47
#